data_AF-A0A9D5YQ06-F1
#
_entry.id   AF-A0A9D5YQ06-F1
#
_cell.length_a   1.000
_cell.length_b   1.000
_cell.length_c   1.000
_cell.angle_alpha   90.00
_cell.angle_beta   90.00
_cell.angle_gamma   90.00
#
_symmetry.space_group_name_H-M   'P 1'
#
loop_
_entity.id
_entity.type
_entity.pdbx_description
1 polymer ?
#
loop_
_entity_poly.entity_id
_entity_poly.type
_entity_poly.pdbx_seq_one_letter_code
_entity_poly.pdbx_strand_id
1 'polypeptide(L)'
;MVEEKLTLGEKIKELRRAVGMSQLELANKIKVGKTTISNYENGYSIPTFDIREKLADALDASLEYFLSDEEIDNLSDNHIYFSRVTKIPVFEKNSSYEIITSNQNRYIPRYLEIPSCKNVRTGNFVSIQCPDNAMDNLNIKKGDFIVIETIESIPCLYNKLSFYLFKLA
;
A
#
# COMPACT_ATOMS: atom_id res chain seq x y z
N MET A 1 -27.18 18.05 0.59
CA MET A 1 -26.60 17.45 1.81
C MET A 1 -25.14 17.80 1.77
N VAL A 2 -24.63 18.53 2.77
CA VAL A 2 -23.19 18.83 2.86
C VAL A 2 -22.56 17.60 3.52
N GLU A 3 -21.66 16.91 2.85
CA GLU A 3 -20.86 15.86 3.48
C GLU A 3 -20.01 16.50 4.59
N GLU A 4 -20.28 16.13 5.83
CA GLU A 4 -19.54 16.62 6.98
C GLU A 4 -18.16 15.95 6.98
N LYS A 5 -17.14 16.72 6.62
CA LYS A 5 -15.76 16.23 6.53
C LYS A 5 -15.25 15.89 7.93
N LEU A 6 -15.01 14.60 8.19
CA LEU A 6 -14.45 14.11 9.45
C LEU A 6 -13.13 14.83 9.78
N THR A 7 -13.00 15.27 11.02
CA THR A 7 -11.77 15.83 11.56
C THR A 7 -10.70 14.74 11.67
N LEU A 8 -9.43 15.14 11.75
CA LEU A 8 -8.30 14.22 11.93
C LEU A 8 -8.45 13.33 13.18
N GLY A 9 -8.95 13.91 14.29
CA GLY A 9 -9.19 13.17 15.53
C GLY A 9 -10.27 12.10 15.37
N GLU A 10 -11.35 12.42 14.66
CA GLU A 10 -12.44 11.48 14.38
C GLU A 10 -11.97 10.33 13.47
N LYS A 11 -11.19 10.65 12.43
CA LYS A 11 -10.54 9.64 11.55
C LYS A 11 -9.68 8.64 12.35
N ILE A 12 -8.85 9.13 13.26
CA ILE A 12 -8.02 8.29 14.13
C ILE A 12 -8.90 7.38 15.01
N LYS A 13 -9.95 7.95 15.61
CA LYS A 13 -10.86 7.25 16.50
C LYS A 13 -11.65 6.17 15.78
N GLU A 14 -12.13 6.44 14.57
CA GLU A 14 -12.84 5.47 13.73
C GLU A 14 -11.94 4.30 13.36
N LEU A 15 -10.75 4.56 12.80
CA LEU A 15 -9.81 3.50 12.42
C LEU A 15 -9.38 2.66 13.62
N ARG A 16 -9.09 3.30 14.76
CA ARG A 16 -8.74 2.57 15.99
C ARG A 16 -9.85 1.60 16.40
N ARG A 17 -11.11 2.03 16.32
CA ARG A 17 -12.27 1.20 16.63
C ARG A 17 -12.47 0.10 15.59
N ALA A 18 -12.27 0.38 14.31
CA ALA A 18 -12.38 -0.60 13.23
C ALA A 18 -11.37 -1.75 13.39
N VAL A 19 -10.15 -1.43 13.85
CA VAL A 19 -9.09 -2.41 14.15
C VAL A 19 -9.27 -3.05 15.55
N GLY A 20 -10.25 -2.60 16.34
CA GLY A 20 -10.57 -3.17 17.66
C GLY A 20 -9.59 -2.82 18.77
N MET A 21 -8.81 -1.74 18.63
CA MET A 21 -7.83 -1.33 19.65
C MET A 21 -8.41 -0.38 20.69
N SER A 22 -7.94 -0.47 21.93
CA SER A 22 -8.10 0.56 22.95
C SER A 22 -7.13 1.73 22.73
N GLN A 23 -7.41 2.89 23.33
CA GLN A 23 -6.50 4.05 23.28
C GLN A 23 -5.13 3.73 23.88
N LEU A 24 -5.08 2.86 24.91
CA LEU A 24 -3.84 2.45 25.56
C LEU A 24 -3.01 1.55 24.63
N GLU A 25 -3.64 0.61 23.93
CA GLU A 25 -2.95 -0.26 22.96
C GLU A 25 -2.37 0.53 21.80
N LEU A 26 -3.14 1.47 21.24
CA LEU A 26 -2.63 2.35 20.19
C LEU A 26 -1.45 3.20 20.70
N ALA A 27 -1.58 3.76 21.90
CA ALA A 27 -0.51 4.55 22.53
C ALA A 27 0.78 3.75 22.69
N ASN A 28 0.67 2.51 23.19
CA ASN A 28 1.81 1.60 23.32
C ASN A 28 2.43 1.25 21.97
N LYS A 29 1.61 1.01 20.93
CA LYS A 29 2.06 0.63 19.59
C LYS A 29 2.88 1.74 18.92
N ILE A 30 2.48 3.01 19.09
CA ILE A 30 3.20 4.16 18.53
C ILE A 30 4.17 4.85 19.51
N LYS A 31 4.34 4.28 20.71
CA LYS A 31 5.24 4.73 21.79
C LYS A 31 4.95 6.16 22.28
N VAL A 32 3.68 6.45 22.57
CA VAL A 32 3.23 7.71 23.19
C VAL A 32 2.39 7.43 24.44
N GLY A 33 2.02 8.48 25.19
CA GLY A 33 1.13 8.33 26.35
C GLY A 33 -0.33 8.12 25.93
N LYS A 34 -1.11 7.39 26.74
CA LYS A 34 -2.57 7.21 26.54
C LYS A 34 -3.29 8.56 26.40
N THR A 35 -2.95 9.54 27.24
CA THR A 35 -3.52 10.88 27.21
C THR A 35 -3.25 11.59 25.87
N THR A 36 -2.09 11.34 25.25
CA THR A 36 -1.75 11.88 23.94
C THR A 36 -2.71 11.39 22.87
N ILE A 37 -3.03 10.09 22.83
CA ILE A 37 -4.04 9.54 21.91
C ILE A 37 -5.42 10.16 22.17
N SER A 38 -5.83 10.26 23.43
CA SER A 38 -7.09 10.92 23.79
C SER A 38 -7.12 12.37 23.32
N ASN A 39 -6.00 13.11 23.43
CA ASN A 39 -5.93 14.49 22.96
C ASN A 39 -6.02 14.58 21.43
N TYR A 40 -5.42 13.64 20.69
CA TYR A 40 -5.58 13.56 19.24
C TYR A 40 -7.04 13.28 18.84
N GLU A 41 -7.67 12.26 19.45
CA GLU A 41 -9.04 11.85 19.12
C GLU A 41 -10.10 12.91 19.42
N ASN A 42 -9.82 13.83 20.35
CA ASN A 42 -10.71 14.93 20.72
C ASN A 42 -10.28 16.28 20.11
N GLY A 43 -9.23 16.31 19.29
CA GLY A 43 -8.75 17.54 18.65
C GLY A 43 -8.02 18.54 19.56
N TYR A 44 -7.68 18.17 20.80
CA TYR A 44 -6.91 19.02 21.71
C TYR A 44 -5.44 19.18 21.29
N SER A 45 -4.92 18.26 20.50
CA SER A 45 -3.59 18.35 19.93
C SER A 45 -3.58 17.75 18.52
N ILE A 46 -2.68 18.24 17.67
CA ILE A 46 -2.50 17.71 16.32
C ILE A 46 -1.25 16.84 16.30
N PRO A 47 -1.31 15.60 15.81
CA PRO A 47 -0.13 14.76 15.67
C PRO A 47 0.84 15.36 14.64
N THR A 48 2.13 15.32 14.96
CA THR A 48 3.21 15.67 14.02
C THR A 48 3.25 14.65 12.87
N PHE A 49 3.94 15.00 11.79
CA PHE A 49 4.10 14.11 10.63
C PHE A 49 4.61 12.71 11.01
N ASP A 50 5.70 12.64 11.79
CA ASP A 50 6.27 11.37 12.29
C ASP A 50 5.25 10.53 13.09
N ILE A 51 4.35 11.17 13.84
CA ILE A 51 3.30 10.48 14.58
C ILE A 51 2.21 10.00 13.62
N ARG A 52 1.86 10.77 12.59
CA ARG A 52 0.91 10.34 11.55
C ARG A 52 1.43 9.13 10.77
N GLU A 53 2.72 9.05 10.48
CA GLU A 53 3.32 7.84 9.88
C GLU A 53 3.18 6.61 10.79
N LYS A 54 3.47 6.78 12.10
CA LYS A 54 3.29 5.69 13.06
C LYS A 54 1.82 5.29 13.22
N LEU A 55 0.90 6.25 13.16
CA LEU A 55 -0.54 6.00 13.17
C LEU A 55 -0.97 5.22 11.94
N ALA A 56 -0.50 5.61 10.75
CA ALA A 56 -0.75 4.90 9.49
C ALA A 56 -0.28 3.43 9.56
N ASP A 57 0.95 3.19 10.00
CA ASP A 57 1.48 1.84 10.22
C ASP A 57 0.70 1.07 11.30
N ALA A 58 0.27 1.74 12.38
CA ALA A 58 -0.42 1.10 13.49
C ALA A 58 -1.88 0.73 13.19
N LEU A 59 -2.56 1.59 12.43
CA LEU A 59 -3.99 1.53 12.09
C LEU A 59 -4.26 0.94 10.71
N ASP A 60 -3.21 0.54 9.98
CA ASP A 60 -3.34 -0.08 8.66
C ASP A 60 -4.02 0.84 7.63
N ALA A 61 -3.63 2.11 7.64
CA ALA A 61 -4.17 3.15 6.78
C ALA A 61 -3.05 3.85 6.01
N SER A 62 -3.41 4.47 4.88
CA SER A 62 -2.48 5.30 4.12
C SER A 62 -2.16 6.59 4.89
N LEU A 63 -0.93 7.11 4.77
CA LEU A 63 -0.55 8.37 5.42
C LEU A 63 -1.43 9.52 4.96
N GLU A 64 -1.78 9.53 3.67
CA GLU A 64 -2.64 10.49 2.98
C GLU A 64 -4.01 10.62 3.65
N TYR A 65 -4.49 9.54 4.29
CA TYR A 65 -5.75 9.58 5.02
C TYR A 65 -5.73 10.56 6.22
N PHE A 66 -4.54 10.79 6.79
CA PHE A 66 -4.29 11.70 7.90
C PHE A 66 -3.82 13.10 7.46
N LEU A 67 -3.80 13.37 6.16
CA LEU A 67 -3.41 14.67 5.60
C LEU A 67 -4.64 15.49 5.20
N SER A 68 -4.48 16.81 5.18
CA SER A 68 -5.45 17.73 4.56
C SER A 68 -5.27 17.78 3.05
N ASP A 69 -6.29 18.26 2.34
CA ASP A 69 -6.25 18.40 0.88
C ASP A 69 -5.12 19.36 0.47
N GLU A 70 -4.90 20.44 1.23
CA GLU A 70 -3.74 21.34 1.04
C GLU A 70 -2.40 20.62 1.25
N GLU A 71 -2.29 19.75 2.25
CA GLU A 71 -1.07 18.96 2.47
C GLU A 71 -0.84 18.00 1.28
N ILE A 72 -1.89 17.39 0.72
CA ILE A 72 -1.83 16.50 -0.44
C ILE A 72 -1.46 17.25 -1.73
N ASP A 73 -2.05 18.43 -1.96
CA ASP A 73 -1.77 19.23 -3.15
C ASP A 73 -0.31 19.70 -3.15
N ASN A 74 0.20 20.14 -2.00
CA ASN A 74 1.63 20.48 -1.84
C ASN A 74 2.57 19.27 -1.97
N LEU A 75 2.06 18.05 -1.82
CA LEU A 75 2.82 16.81 -2.01
C LEU A 75 2.88 16.37 -3.48
N SER A 76 1.88 16.70 -4.31
CA SER A 76 1.87 16.32 -5.73
C SER A 76 2.99 16.96 -6.57
N ASP A 77 3.53 18.10 -6.11
CA ASP A 77 4.66 18.76 -6.75
C ASP A 77 6.03 18.16 -6.37
N ASN A 78 6.10 17.30 -5.34
CA ASN A 78 7.32 16.62 -4.89
C ASN A 78 7.07 15.12 -4.68
N HIS A 79 7.39 14.34 -5.71
CA HIS A 79 7.12 12.92 -5.92
C HIS A 79 7.74 11.91 -4.89
N ILE A 80 7.88 12.23 -3.61
CA ILE A 80 8.62 11.40 -2.64
C ILE A 80 7.99 11.44 -1.25
N TYR A 81 6.93 10.66 -0.99
CA TYR A 81 6.65 10.18 0.37
C TYR A 81 6.06 8.76 0.37
N PHE A 82 6.76 7.83 -0.26
CA PHE A 82 6.78 6.47 0.25
C PHE A 82 8.00 6.33 1.15
N SER A 83 7.83 6.61 2.44
CA SER A 83 8.90 6.44 3.44
C SER A 83 9.43 5.00 3.49
N ARG A 84 8.65 4.05 2.95
CA ARG A 84 9.07 2.70 2.62
C ARG A 84 8.55 2.33 1.24
N VAL A 85 9.45 1.88 0.37
CA VAL A 85 9.12 1.25 -0.91
C VAL A 85 9.35 -0.26 -0.83
N THR A 86 8.47 -1.03 -1.45
CA THR A 86 8.63 -2.46 -1.65
C THR A 86 9.02 -2.68 -3.09
N LYS A 87 10.10 -3.43 -3.31
CA LYS A 87 10.57 -3.82 -4.65
C LYS A 87 9.85 -5.09 -5.08
N ILE A 88 8.94 -4.96 -6.03
CA ILE A 88 8.19 -6.08 -6.59
C ILE A 88 8.89 -6.54 -7.86
N PRO A 89 9.25 -7.84 -8.02
CA PRO A 89 9.93 -8.32 -9.21
C PRO A 89 9.03 -8.22 -10.46
N VAL A 90 9.61 -7.84 -11.58
CA VAL A 90 8.96 -7.77 -12.91
C VAL A 90 9.37 -9.00 -13.73
N PHE A 91 8.39 -9.77 -14.20
CA PHE A 91 8.63 -10.86 -15.15
C PHE A 91 8.43 -10.38 -16.58
N GLU A 92 9.49 -10.41 -17.38
CA GLU A 92 9.45 -10.12 -18.82
C GLU A 92 9.36 -11.45 -19.61
N LYS A 93 8.52 -11.48 -20.65
CA LYS A 93 8.24 -12.67 -21.50
C LYS A 93 9.46 -13.17 -22.30
N ASN A 94 10.60 -12.48 -22.26
CA ASN A 94 11.72 -12.66 -23.19
C ASN A 94 12.88 -13.52 -22.66
N SER A 95 12.58 -14.55 -21.88
CA SER A 95 13.51 -15.66 -21.70
C SER A 95 12.69 -16.92 -21.55
N SER A 96 12.86 -17.85 -22.47
CA SER A 96 12.52 -19.26 -22.29
C SER A 96 12.83 -19.65 -20.84
N TYR A 97 11.82 -20.04 -20.08
CA TYR A 97 11.99 -20.46 -18.69
C TYR A 97 12.74 -21.80 -18.68
N GLU A 98 14.06 -21.77 -18.77
CA GLU A 98 14.85 -22.80 -18.11
C GLU A 98 15.06 -22.31 -16.68
N ILE A 99 14.57 -23.09 -15.72
CA ILE A 99 15.04 -22.98 -14.34
C ILE A 99 16.51 -23.39 -14.42
N ILE A 100 17.42 -22.42 -14.61
CA ILE A 100 18.86 -22.68 -14.55
C ILE A 100 19.20 -22.88 -13.08
N THR A 101 18.99 -24.10 -12.58
CA THR A 101 19.66 -24.54 -11.37
C THR A 101 21.14 -24.59 -11.67
N SER A 102 21.85 -23.64 -11.08
CA SER A 102 23.31 -23.48 -11.11
C SER A 102 23.92 -23.01 -12.44
N ASN A 103 24.57 -21.86 -12.31
CA ASN A 103 25.71 -21.38 -13.09
C ASN A 103 25.44 -20.76 -14.47
N GLN A 104 25.63 -19.43 -14.48
CA GLN A 104 25.96 -18.58 -15.63
C GLN A 104 24.81 -18.12 -16.53
N ASN A 105 23.86 -17.39 -15.96
CA ASN A 105 23.38 -16.18 -16.63
C ASN A 105 23.02 -15.11 -15.60
N ARG A 106 23.60 -13.92 -15.73
CA ARG A 106 23.52 -12.85 -14.72
C ARG A 106 22.17 -12.16 -14.86
N TYR A 107 21.11 -12.79 -14.35
CA TYR A 107 19.78 -12.18 -14.27
C TYR A 107 19.87 -10.93 -13.40
N ILE A 108 19.63 -9.76 -13.99
CA ILE A 108 19.40 -8.52 -13.24
C ILE A 108 17.89 -8.45 -13.04
N PRO A 109 17.36 -8.79 -11.85
CA PRO A 109 15.94 -8.66 -11.59
C PRO A 109 15.52 -7.19 -11.77
N ARG A 110 14.57 -6.95 -12.68
CA ARG A 110 13.90 -5.66 -12.79
C ARG A 110 12.85 -5.59 -11.69
N TYR A 111 12.82 -4.48 -10.97
CA TYR A 111 11.86 -4.26 -9.89
C TYR A 111 10.97 -3.06 -10.21
N LEU A 112 9.72 -3.16 -9.80
CA LEU A 112 8.78 -2.06 -9.68
C LEU A 112 8.79 -1.60 -8.23
N GLU A 113 9.06 -0.31 -8.01
CA GLU A 113 9.04 0.28 -6.67
C GLU A 113 7.61 0.72 -6.36
N ILE A 114 7.00 0.08 -5.37
CA ILE A 114 5.64 0.37 -4.96
C ILE A 114 5.64 0.85 -3.51
N PRO A 115 4.76 1.79 -3.18
CA PRO A 115 4.30 2.06 -1.82
C PRO A 115 4.27 0.84 -0.89
N SER A 116 5.04 0.87 0.20
CA SER A 116 5.00 -0.21 1.18
C SER A 116 3.84 0.01 2.16
N CYS A 117 2.70 -0.63 1.90
CA CYS A 117 1.58 -0.79 2.85
C CYS A 117 1.54 -2.23 3.40
N LYS A 118 0.75 -2.49 4.46
CA LYS A 118 0.69 -3.82 5.10
C LYS A 118 0.37 -4.93 4.10
N ASN A 119 -0.60 -4.73 3.21
CA ASN A 119 -0.96 -5.72 2.18
C ASN A 119 0.26 -6.09 1.33
N VAL A 120 0.99 -5.09 0.83
CA VAL A 120 2.21 -5.28 0.04
C VAL A 120 3.34 -5.94 0.86
N ARG A 121 3.40 -5.69 2.17
CA ARG A 121 4.39 -6.29 3.08
C ARG A 121 4.10 -7.75 3.44
N THR A 122 2.83 -8.15 3.51
CA THR A 122 2.42 -9.49 3.96
C THR A 122 2.11 -10.44 2.81
N GLY A 123 1.74 -9.91 1.64
CA GLY A 123 1.46 -10.71 0.45
C GLY A 123 2.72 -10.95 -0.39
N ASN A 124 2.70 -12.05 -1.14
CA ASN A 124 3.76 -12.36 -2.09
C ASN A 124 3.39 -11.80 -3.45
N PHE A 125 3.96 -10.67 -3.88
CA PHE A 125 3.59 -10.04 -5.14
C PHE A 125 4.59 -10.27 -6.25
N VAL A 126 4.07 -10.36 -7.46
CA VAL A 126 4.81 -10.38 -8.72
C VAL A 126 4.19 -9.37 -9.67
N SER A 127 5.00 -8.71 -10.49
CA SER A 127 4.50 -7.83 -11.54
C SER A 127 4.80 -8.39 -12.93
N ILE A 128 3.87 -8.17 -13.85
CA ILE A 128 3.99 -8.54 -15.26
C ILE A 128 3.76 -7.28 -16.09
N GLN A 129 4.60 -7.06 -17.10
CA GLN A 129 4.35 -6.00 -18.08
C GLN A 129 3.30 -6.46 -19.10
N CYS A 130 2.25 -5.66 -19.27
CA CYS A 130 1.20 -5.94 -20.25
C CYS A 130 1.81 -5.98 -21.67
N PRO A 131 1.79 -7.14 -22.36
CA PRO A 131 2.54 -7.32 -23.60
C PRO A 131 1.88 -6.63 -24.80
N ASP A 132 0.57 -6.40 -24.71
CA ASP A 132 -0.28 -5.86 -25.77
C ASP A 132 -1.45 -5.07 -25.16
N ASN A 133 -2.38 -4.67 -26.01
CA ASN A 133 -3.56 -3.88 -25.65
C ASN A 133 -4.78 -4.76 -25.37
N ALA A 134 -4.61 -6.05 -25.03
CA ALA A 134 -5.73 -6.96 -24.82
C ALA A 134 -6.64 -6.55 -23.64
N MET A 135 -6.16 -5.70 -22.73
CA MET A 135 -6.89 -5.18 -21.58
C MET A 135 -7.25 -3.69 -21.71
N ASP A 136 -7.28 -3.14 -22.94
CA ASP A 136 -7.66 -1.74 -23.18
C ASP A 136 -9.07 -1.42 -22.66
N ASN A 137 -9.97 -2.40 -22.65
CA ASN A 137 -11.33 -2.29 -22.09
C ASN A 137 -11.35 -2.04 -20.57
N LEU A 138 -10.26 -2.39 -19.87
CA LEU A 138 -10.03 -2.10 -18.45
C LEU A 138 -9.12 -0.88 -18.25
N ASN A 139 -8.88 -0.11 -19.31
CA ASN A 139 -7.95 1.01 -19.33
C ASN A 139 -6.50 0.60 -18.98
N ILE A 140 -6.10 -0.62 -19.35
CA ILE A 140 -4.72 -1.10 -19.23
C ILE A 140 -4.14 -1.30 -20.64
N LYS A 141 -3.06 -0.60 -20.92
CA LYS A 141 -2.43 -0.58 -22.23
C LYS A 141 -1.15 -1.41 -22.25
N LYS A 142 -0.65 -1.69 -23.45
CA LYS A 142 0.68 -2.26 -23.65
C LYS A 142 1.72 -1.43 -22.91
N GLY A 143 2.55 -2.11 -22.13
CA GLY A 143 3.63 -1.49 -21.35
C GLY A 143 3.27 -1.19 -19.90
N ASP A 144 1.98 -1.16 -19.56
CA ASP A 144 1.52 -0.98 -18.17
C ASP A 144 1.95 -2.18 -17.31
N PHE A 145 2.26 -1.92 -16.03
CA PHE A 145 2.60 -2.97 -15.08
C PHE A 145 1.35 -3.44 -14.33
N ILE A 146 1.21 -4.76 -14.24
CA ILE A 146 0.14 -5.41 -13.50
C ILE A 146 0.76 -6.14 -12.33
N VAL A 147 0.37 -5.76 -11.12
CA VAL A 147 0.82 -6.39 -9.89
C VAL A 147 -0.18 -7.46 -9.49
N ILE A 148 0.31 -8.66 -9.21
CA ILE A 148 -0.48 -9.85 -8.93
C ILE A 148 0.01 -10.42 -7.60
N GLU A 149 -0.92 -10.75 -6.71
CA GLU A 149 -0.63 -11.52 -5.50
C GLU A 149 -0.54 -13.01 -5.84
N THR A 150 0.56 -13.65 -5.45
CA THR A 150 0.80 -15.08 -5.62
C THR A 150 0.22 -15.84 -4.44
N ILE A 151 -0.46 -16.93 -4.74
CA ILE A 151 -1.10 -17.80 -3.74
C ILE A 151 -0.33 -19.12 -3.73
N GLU A 152 0.04 -19.61 -2.54
CA GLU A 152 0.66 -20.91 -2.38
C GLU A 152 -0.35 -22.00 -2.73
N SER A 153 -0.20 -22.57 -3.92
CA SER A 153 -1.03 -23.63 -4.52
C SER A 153 -2.39 -23.19 -5.08
N ILE A 154 -2.62 -23.58 -6.34
CA ILE A 154 -3.95 -23.67 -6.94
C ILE A 154 -4.32 -25.16 -6.87
N PRO A 155 -5.20 -25.61 -5.95
CA PRO A 155 -5.49 -27.03 -5.74
C PRO A 155 -6.08 -27.72 -6.98
N CYS A 156 -6.68 -26.95 -7.89
CA CYS A 156 -7.14 -27.35 -9.20
C CYS A 156 -7.60 -26.07 -9.93
N LEU A 157 -7.18 -25.87 -11.17
CA LEU A 157 -7.66 -24.75 -12.00
C LEU A 157 -9.16 -24.96 -12.32
N TYR A 158 -10.06 -24.60 -11.42
CA TYR A 158 -11.49 -24.48 -11.70
C TYR A 158 -12.14 -23.32 -10.91
N ASN A 159 -12.31 -22.22 -11.65
CA ASN A 159 -13.19 -21.07 -11.44
C ASN A 159 -12.90 -20.07 -10.29
N LYS A 160 -12.70 -18.82 -10.73
CA LYS A 160 -12.39 -17.57 -10.03
C LYS A 160 -10.95 -17.41 -9.55
N LEU A 161 -10.10 -17.02 -10.49
CA LEU A 161 -8.92 -16.21 -10.17
C LEU A 161 -9.40 -14.80 -9.81
N SER A 162 -9.30 -14.44 -8.53
CA SER A 162 -9.43 -13.05 -8.09
C SER A 162 -8.12 -12.34 -8.38
N PHE A 163 -8.00 -11.73 -9.55
CA PHE A 163 -6.89 -10.84 -9.86
C PHE A 163 -7.18 -9.48 -9.22
N TYR A 164 -6.32 -9.05 -8.30
CA TYR A 164 -6.33 -7.67 -7.82
C TYR A 164 -5.53 -6.82 -8.79
N LEU A 165 -6.25 -6.11 -9.66
CA LEU A 165 -5.68 -5.29 -10.70
C LEU A 165 -5.39 -3.88 -10.14
N PHE A 166 -4.13 -3.60 -9.84
CA PHE A 166 -3.71 -2.24 -9.50
C PHE A 166 -3.08 -1.59 -10.73
N LYS A 167 -3.73 -0.56 -11.26
CA LYS A 167 -3.12 0.36 -12.22
C LYS A 167 -2.32 1.38 -11.43
N LEU A 168 -1.00 1.42 -11.61
CA LEU A 168 -0.20 2.56 -11.19
C LEU A 168 -0.46 3.69 -12.20
N ALA A 169 -1.02 4.80 -11.71
CA ALA A 169 -1.23 6.03 -12.48
C ALA A 169 0.07 6.82 -12.59
#